data_AF-A0A955SDF8-F1
#
_entry.id   AF-A0A955SDF8-F1
#
_cell.length_a   1.000
_cell.length_b   1.000
_cell.length_c   1.000
_cell.angle_alpha   90.00
_cell.angle_beta   90.00
_cell.angle_gamma   90.00
#
_symmetry.space_group_name_H-M   'P 1'
#
loop_
_entity.id
_entity.type
_entity.pdbx_description
1 polymer ?
#
loop_
_entity_poly.entity_id
_entity_poly.type
_entity_poly.pdbx_seq_one_letter_code
_entity_poly.pdbx_strand_id
1 'polypeptide(L)'
;YASQHTTGLEDFVTEAEDKDQSTARALILELAEAVSEYYMDHGSFPPDIDPPLMVLVQNPGDPKWKGPYLEGAAATLKDPWGGNFVYRLMKQGEDTIAGIYIKGSNQKFEEGEGDDIGILVPPPDTADN
;
A
#
# COMPACT_ATOMS: atom_id res chain seq x y z
N TYR A 1 -23.76 50.13 -1.15
CA TYR A 1 -22.74 49.21 -0.59
C TYR A 1 -23.42 48.43 0.52
N ALA A 2 -24.03 47.29 0.21
CA ALA A 2 -24.61 46.39 1.22
C ALA A 2 -24.77 45.00 0.58
N SER A 3 -24.04 44.05 1.17
CA SER A 3 -23.94 42.66 0.79
C SER A 3 -25.29 41.96 0.77
N GLN A 4 -25.54 41.17 -0.28
CA GLN A 4 -26.50 40.08 -0.25
C GLN A 4 -25.69 38.79 -0.36
N HIS A 5 -25.61 38.08 0.76
CA HIS A 5 -25.12 36.71 0.84
C HIS A 5 -25.99 35.83 -0.09
N THR A 6 -25.41 35.32 -1.16
CA THR A 6 -25.98 34.19 -1.90
C THR A 6 -25.43 32.91 -1.28
N THR A 7 -26.23 32.35 -0.38
CA THR A 7 -26.20 30.97 0.09
C THR A 7 -26.09 30.00 -1.09
N GLY A 8 -25.15 29.06 -1.02
CA GLY A 8 -25.12 27.92 -1.95
C GLY A 8 -23.73 27.41 -2.30
N LEU A 9 -22.91 27.07 -1.31
CA LEU A 9 -21.84 26.09 -1.47
C LEU A 9 -21.83 25.29 -0.16
N GLU A 10 -22.69 24.29 -0.16
CA GLU A 10 -22.85 23.34 0.92
C GLU A 10 -21.55 22.54 1.07
N ASP A 11 -21.12 22.48 2.32
CA ASP A 11 -20.05 21.69 2.90
C ASP A 11 -20.19 20.21 2.47
N PHE A 12 -19.46 19.77 1.45
CA PHE A 12 -19.38 18.35 1.12
C PHE A 12 -18.06 18.03 0.42
N VAL A 13 -16.96 18.04 1.17
CA VAL A 13 -15.71 17.41 0.71
C VAL A 13 -15.13 16.41 1.71
N THR A 14 -15.74 16.20 2.87
CA THR A 14 -15.15 15.38 3.94
C THR A 14 -15.60 13.91 3.97
N GLU A 15 -16.59 13.47 3.18
CA GLU A 15 -17.08 12.08 3.23
C GLU A 15 -16.39 11.13 2.22
N ALA A 16 -15.84 11.66 1.13
CA ALA A 16 -15.09 10.84 0.16
C ALA A 16 -13.70 10.47 0.69
N GLU A 17 -13.02 11.39 1.37
CA GLU A 17 -11.66 11.19 1.87
C GLU A 17 -11.55 9.99 2.83
N ASP A 18 -12.48 9.82 3.77
CA ASP A 18 -12.44 8.69 4.72
C ASP A 18 -12.62 7.33 4.03
N LYS A 19 -13.52 7.24 3.05
CA LYS A 19 -13.80 6.00 2.34
C LYS A 19 -12.63 5.59 1.44
N ASP A 20 -12.05 6.55 0.73
CA ASP A 20 -10.91 6.31 -0.14
C ASP A 20 -9.67 5.97 0.69
N GLN A 21 -9.42 6.67 1.81
CA GLN A 21 -8.36 6.32 2.75
C GLN A 21 -8.54 4.93 3.36
N SER A 22 -9.76 4.57 3.76
CA SER A 22 -10.05 3.24 4.31
C SER A 22 -9.82 2.14 3.28
N THR A 23 -10.19 2.39 2.03
CA THR A 23 -9.97 1.44 0.92
C THR A 23 -8.48 1.27 0.62
N ALA A 24 -7.73 2.36 0.60
CA ALA A 24 -6.28 2.34 0.43
C ALA A 24 -5.57 1.63 1.60
N ARG A 25 -6.02 1.84 2.85
CA ARG A 25 -5.52 1.11 4.02
C ARG A 25 -5.78 -0.39 3.91
N ALA A 26 -6.98 -0.79 3.49
CA ALA A 26 -7.30 -2.20 3.27
C ALA A 26 -6.38 -2.79 2.18
N LEU A 27 -6.18 -2.09 1.07
CA LEU A 27 -5.26 -2.50 0.00
C LEU A 27 -3.84 -2.75 0.50
N ILE A 28 -3.24 -1.80 1.22
CA ILE A 28 -1.87 -1.99 1.72
C ILE A 28 -1.77 -3.07 2.80
N LEU A 29 -2.84 -3.30 3.57
CA LEU A 29 -2.89 -4.35 4.59
C LEU A 29 -2.91 -5.73 3.93
N GLU A 30 -3.73 -5.91 2.90
CA GLU A 30 -3.77 -7.13 2.08
C GLU A 30 -2.41 -7.38 1.41
N LEU A 31 -1.80 -6.33 0.85
CA LEU A 31 -0.45 -6.40 0.29
C LEU A 31 0.58 -6.79 1.36
N ALA A 32 0.49 -6.22 2.56
CA ALA A 32 1.40 -6.52 3.65
C ALA A 32 1.28 -7.96 4.14
N GLU A 33 0.06 -8.48 4.26
CA GLU A 33 -0.20 -9.88 4.64
C GLU A 33 0.40 -10.83 3.60
N ALA A 34 0.10 -10.59 2.32
CA ALA A 34 0.64 -11.38 1.22
C ALA A 34 2.19 -11.36 1.15
N VAL A 35 2.79 -10.20 1.39
CA VAL A 35 4.25 -10.03 1.48
C VAL A 35 4.82 -10.83 2.66
N SER A 36 4.12 -10.85 3.79
CA SER A 36 4.51 -11.60 4.99
C SER A 36 4.44 -13.11 4.75
N GLU A 37 3.37 -13.60 4.11
CA GLU A 37 3.24 -15.02 3.75
C GLU A 37 4.34 -15.48 2.78
N TYR A 38 4.65 -14.66 1.76
CA TYR A 38 5.78 -14.94 0.87
C TYR A 38 7.10 -15.04 1.64
N TYR A 39 7.32 -14.15 2.62
CA TYR A 39 8.48 -14.25 3.49
C TYR A 39 8.48 -15.56 4.29
N MET A 40 7.34 -16.04 4.80
CA MET A 40 7.28 -17.30 5.55
C MET A 40 7.67 -18.53 4.71
N ASP A 41 7.35 -18.53 3.42
CA ASP A 41 7.70 -19.63 2.51
C ASP A 41 9.14 -19.53 1.96
N HIS A 42 9.60 -18.32 1.62
CA HIS A 42 10.90 -18.10 0.98
C HIS A 42 12.03 -17.73 1.94
N GLY A 43 11.69 -17.17 3.10
CA GLY A 43 12.63 -16.55 4.05
C GLY A 43 13.17 -15.19 3.56
N SER A 44 12.51 -14.56 2.60
CA SER A 44 12.95 -13.30 2.01
C SER A 44 11.78 -12.55 1.43
N PHE A 45 11.82 -11.22 1.48
CA PHE A 45 10.80 -10.38 0.86
C PHE A 45 10.85 -10.45 -0.67
N PRO A 46 9.70 -10.28 -1.34
CA PRO A 46 9.66 -10.26 -2.80
C PRO A 46 10.49 -9.09 -3.33
N PRO A 47 11.22 -9.26 -4.44
CA PRO A 47 12.07 -8.21 -4.98
C PRO A 47 11.25 -7.02 -5.50
N ASP A 48 11.80 -5.82 -5.38
CA ASP A 48 11.24 -4.60 -5.96
C ASP A 48 11.46 -4.61 -7.48
N ILE A 49 10.55 -5.26 -8.20
CA ILE A 49 10.52 -5.36 -9.67
C ILE A 49 9.33 -4.56 -10.22
N ASP A 50 9.41 -4.05 -11.44
CA ASP A 50 8.24 -3.45 -12.12
C ASP A 50 7.58 -4.50 -13.03
N PRO A 51 6.29 -4.83 -12.84
CA PRO A 51 5.38 -4.28 -11.84
C PRO A 51 5.60 -4.87 -10.42
N PRO A 52 5.48 -4.04 -9.36
CA PRO A 52 5.76 -4.44 -7.99
C PRO A 52 4.77 -5.49 -7.50
N LEU A 53 5.27 -6.40 -6.65
CA LEU A 53 4.47 -7.43 -5.99
C LEU A 53 3.76 -8.43 -6.94
N MET A 54 4.13 -8.46 -8.22
CA MET A 54 3.54 -9.40 -9.18
C MET A 54 3.81 -10.87 -8.82
N VAL A 55 4.91 -11.13 -8.11
CA VAL A 55 5.28 -12.47 -7.59
C VAL A 55 4.30 -13.00 -6.52
N LEU A 56 3.50 -12.12 -5.91
CA LEU A 56 2.48 -12.49 -4.94
C LEU A 56 1.19 -12.96 -5.61
N VAL A 57 0.93 -12.52 -6.84
CA VAL A 57 -0.26 -12.90 -7.63
C VAL A 57 0.05 -14.02 -8.60
N GLN A 58 1.22 -13.97 -9.23
CA GLN A 58 1.65 -14.91 -10.24
C GLN A 58 2.93 -15.59 -9.78
N ASN A 59 2.93 -16.92 -9.83
CA ASN A 59 4.13 -17.69 -9.54
C ASN A 59 5.27 -17.28 -10.50
N PRO A 60 6.41 -16.78 -10.00
CA PRO A 60 7.57 -16.47 -10.84
C PRO A 60 8.31 -17.70 -11.38
N GLY A 61 7.75 -18.91 -11.23
CA GLY A 61 8.42 -20.18 -11.51
C GLY A 61 9.17 -20.75 -10.31
N ASP A 62 8.86 -20.27 -9.10
CA ASP A 62 9.51 -20.71 -7.88
C ASP A 62 8.80 -21.95 -7.30
N PRO A 63 9.53 -23.04 -7.00
CA PRO A 63 8.95 -24.28 -6.50
C PRO A 63 8.47 -24.18 -5.04
N LYS A 64 8.89 -23.16 -4.30
CA LYS A 64 8.42 -22.90 -2.92
C LYS A 64 7.13 -22.07 -2.89
N TRP A 65 6.73 -21.48 -4.00
CA TRP A 65 5.51 -20.67 -4.11
C TRP A 65 4.27 -21.54 -3.84
N LYS A 66 3.51 -21.22 -2.79
CA LYS A 66 2.38 -22.04 -2.34
C LYS A 66 1.01 -21.61 -2.84
N GLY A 67 0.92 -20.47 -3.50
CA GLY A 67 -0.32 -19.98 -4.06
C GLY A 67 -0.28 -18.47 -4.25
N PRO A 68 -1.35 -17.90 -4.83
CA PRO A 68 -1.49 -16.45 -4.86
C PRO A 68 -1.69 -15.96 -3.41
N TYR A 69 -0.64 -15.41 -2.84
CA TYR A 69 -0.68 -14.75 -1.52
C TYR A 69 -1.52 -13.48 -1.57
N LEU A 70 -1.65 -12.89 -2.76
CA LEU A 70 -2.46 -11.71 -2.99
C LEU A 70 -3.58 -12.00 -3.98
N GLU A 71 -4.78 -11.52 -3.68
CA GLU A 71 -5.87 -11.50 -4.66
C GLU A 71 -5.47 -10.62 -5.86
N GLY A 72 -5.51 -11.16 -7.08
CA GLY A 72 -4.98 -10.50 -8.29
C GLY A 72 -5.60 -9.13 -8.61
N ALA A 73 -6.74 -8.82 -7.99
CA ALA A 73 -7.31 -7.48 -7.95
C ALA A 73 -6.34 -6.50 -7.28
N ALA A 74 -5.78 -6.79 -6.10
CA ALA A 74 -4.94 -5.84 -5.34
C ALA A 74 -3.62 -5.47 -6.04
N ALA A 75 -2.96 -6.38 -6.79
CA ALA A 75 -1.75 -6.02 -7.54
C ALA A 75 -2.04 -5.17 -8.79
N THR A 76 -3.27 -5.23 -9.30
CA THR A 76 -3.70 -4.44 -10.47
C THR A 76 -4.57 -3.25 -10.09
N LEU A 77 -5.01 -3.18 -8.83
CA LEU A 77 -5.82 -2.10 -8.30
C LEU A 77 -4.95 -0.84 -8.24
N LYS A 78 -5.39 0.13 -9.03
CA LYS A 78 -5.05 1.52 -8.78
C LYS A 78 -5.72 1.92 -7.48
N ASP A 79 -5.07 2.77 -6.71
CA ASP A 79 -5.68 3.36 -5.53
C ASP A 79 -6.99 4.10 -5.91
N PRO A 80 -7.89 4.39 -4.96
CA PRO A 80 -9.15 5.08 -5.25
C PRO A 80 -9.01 6.41 -6.00
N TRP A 81 -7.84 7.05 -5.91
CA TRP A 81 -7.47 8.28 -6.62
C TRP A 81 -6.77 8.02 -7.96
N GLY A 82 -6.69 6.75 -8.38
CA GLY A 82 -6.14 6.31 -9.65
C GLY A 82 -4.61 6.27 -9.70
N GLY A 83 -3.93 6.42 -8.56
CA GLY A 83 -2.48 6.31 -8.46
C GLY A 83 -1.99 4.87 -8.31
N ASN A 84 -0.68 4.73 -8.48
CA ASN A 84 0.03 3.48 -8.25
C ASN A 84 0.58 3.45 -6.83
N PHE A 85 0.49 2.29 -6.19
CA PHE A 85 1.26 2.03 -4.99
C PHE A 85 2.75 1.96 -5.31
N VAL A 86 3.57 2.25 -4.31
CA VAL A 86 5.01 2.20 -4.34
C VAL A 86 5.44 1.13 -3.37
N TYR A 87 6.07 0.08 -3.88
CA TYR A 87 6.77 -0.87 -3.07
C TYR A 87 8.22 -0.42 -2.92
N ARG A 88 8.81 -0.63 -1.74
CA ARG A 88 10.21 -0.32 -1.47
C ARG A 88 10.76 -1.25 -0.43
N LEU A 89 11.88 -1.89 -0.74
CA LEU A 89 12.66 -2.62 0.26
C LEU A 89 13.66 -1.68 0.93
N MET A 90 13.67 -1.69 2.27
CA MET A 90 14.61 -0.93 3.08
C MET A 90 15.45 -1.89 3.90
N LYS A 91 16.76 -1.68 3.95
CA LYS A 91 17.63 -2.45 4.85
C LYS A 91 17.75 -1.71 6.18
N GLN A 92 17.36 -2.37 7.26
CA GLN A 92 17.50 -1.87 8.63
C GLN A 92 18.45 -2.79 9.40
N GLY A 93 19.75 -2.48 9.34
CA GLY A 93 20.77 -3.36 9.92
C GLY A 93 20.96 -4.63 9.09
N GLU A 94 20.80 -5.79 9.73
CA GLU A 94 20.83 -7.11 9.09
C GLU A 94 19.47 -7.49 8.49
N ASP A 95 18.39 -6.86 8.97
CA ASP A 95 17.03 -7.10 8.53
C ASP A 95 16.67 -6.29 7.28
N THR A 96 15.78 -6.85 6.48
CA THR A 96 15.13 -6.15 5.35
C THR A 96 13.69 -5.91 5.71
N ILE A 97 13.19 -4.69 5.53
CA ILE A 97 11.81 -4.30 5.79
C ILE A 97 11.17 -3.94 4.46
N ALA A 98 9.99 -4.49 4.20
CA ALA A 98 9.19 -4.14 3.03
C ALA A 98 8.27 -2.95 3.36
N GLY A 99 8.46 -1.81 2.70
CA GLY A 99 7.57 -0.66 2.78
C GLY A 99 6.61 -0.65 1.59
N ILE A 100 5.31 -0.52 1.86
CA ILE A 100 4.29 -0.32 0.83
C ILE A 100 3.64 1.03 1.08
N TYR A 101 3.59 1.88 0.05
CA TYR A 101 3.10 3.25 0.16
C TYR A 101 2.10 3.56 -0.94
N ILE A 102 1.02 4.26 -0.60
CA ILE A 102 0.07 4.85 -1.55
C ILE A 102 0.21 6.36 -1.43
N LYS A 103 0.31 7.05 -2.57
CA LYS A 103 0.54 8.50 -2.62
C LYS A 103 -0.69 9.35 -2.25
N GLY A 104 -1.83 8.72 -1.98
CA GLY A 104 -3.07 9.41 -1.61
C GLY A 104 -3.68 10.27 -2.71
N SER A 105 -4.69 11.07 -2.33
CA SER A 105 -5.47 11.96 -3.19
C SER A 105 -4.64 12.94 -4.00
N ASN A 106 -3.53 13.42 -3.43
CA ASN A 106 -2.66 14.41 -4.05
C ASN A 106 -1.64 13.77 -5.00
N GLN A 107 -1.58 12.43 -5.07
CA GLN A 107 -0.59 11.63 -5.80
C GLN A 107 0.86 12.05 -5.55
N LYS A 108 1.14 12.64 -4.38
CA LYS A 108 2.46 13.09 -3.97
C LYS A 108 2.92 12.29 -2.76
N PHE A 109 4.17 11.88 -2.80
CA PHE A 109 4.82 11.35 -1.61
C PHE A 109 5.33 12.55 -0.81
N GLU A 110 4.69 12.85 0.31
CA GLU A 110 5.10 13.94 1.20
C GLU A 110 5.63 13.33 2.50
N GLU A 111 6.82 13.76 2.91
CA GLU A 111 7.47 13.26 4.12
C GLU A 111 6.86 14.00 5.33
N GLY A 112 5.70 13.59 5.87
CA GLY A 112 5.06 14.29 7.00
C GLY A 112 3.55 14.07 7.17
N GLU A 113 2.82 15.09 7.63
CA GLU A 113 1.34 15.14 7.61
C GLU A 113 0.86 15.29 6.16
N GLY A 114 0.90 14.20 5.40
CA GLY A 114 0.30 14.08 4.08
C GLY A 114 -0.89 13.12 4.09
N ASP A 115 -1.57 13.03 2.94
CA ASP A 115 -2.62 12.03 2.68
C ASP A 115 -2.04 10.67 2.24
N ASP A 116 -0.72 10.51 2.28
CA ASP A 116 -0.05 9.27 1.93
C ASP A 116 -0.31 8.20 3.00
N ILE A 117 -0.53 6.98 2.51
CA ILE A 117 -0.85 5.84 3.36
C ILE A 117 0.24 4.81 3.13
N GLY A 118 1.10 4.66 4.13
CA GLY A 118 2.20 3.70 4.12
C GLY A 118 2.10 2.68 5.24
N ILE A 119 2.55 1.46 4.97
CA ILE A 119 2.78 0.41 5.97
C ILE A 119 4.19 -0.15 5.81
N LEU A 120 4.86 -0.37 6.95
CA LEU A 120 6.13 -1.06 7.03
C LEU A 120 5.87 -2.49 7.49
N VAL A 121 6.33 -3.44 6.68
CA VAL A 121 6.26 -4.87 6.91
C VAL A 121 7.64 -5.33 7.35
N PRO A 122 7.89 -5.44 8.67
CA PRO A 122 9.13 -6.01 9.17
C PRO A 122 9.17 -7.52 8.89
N PRO A 123 10.36 -8.15 8.92
CA PRO A 123 10.45 -9.60 8.89
C PRO A 123 9.63 -10.20 10.04
N PRO A 124 8.81 -11.23 9.79
CA PRO A 124 8.05 -11.91 10.85
C PRO A 124 8.96 -12.52 11.93
N ASP A 125 10.22 -12.81 11.63
CA ASP A 125 11.21 -13.31 12.59
C ASP A 125 11.65 -12.24 13.61
N THR A 126 11.53 -10.94 13.28
CA THR A 126 11.98 -9.82 14.11
C THR A 126 11.02 -9.47 15.25
N ALA A 127 9.85 -10.11 15.33
CA ALA A 127 8.87 -9.86 16.39
C ALA A 127 9.25 -10.50 17.75
N ASP A 128 10.36 -11.22 17.83
CA ASP A 128 10.91 -11.83 19.06
C ASP A 128 12.09 -11.02 19.65
N ASN A 129 11.84 -9.77 20.07
CA ASN A 129 12.69 -9.09 21.07
C ASN A 129 11.99 -7.94 21.81
#